data_AF-A0AA48M7Q9-F1
#
_entry.id   AF-A0AA48M7Q9-F1
#
_cell.length_a   1.000
_cell.length_b   1.000
_cell.length_c   1.000
_cell.angle_alpha   90.00
_cell.angle_beta   90.00
_cell.angle_gamma   90.00
#
_symmetry.space_group_name_H-M   'P 1'
#
loop_
_entity.id
_entity.type
_entity.pdbx_description
1 polymer ?
#
loop_
_entity_poly.entity_id
_entity_poly.type
_entity_poly.pdbx_seq_one_letter_code
_entity_poly.pdbx_strand_id
1 'polypeptide(L)'
;MRNRKDVIDFLTSHSAVMIPLQGKKPRFDDWPNFIESHPDALDSESIDNIGVVLGDASKGIVDVDIDRPSALPLAEFFLPKTGMIFGRKSEKQSPR
;
A
#
# COMPACT_ATOMS: atom_id res chain seq x y z
N MET A 1 -6.06 -14.03 -5.30
CA MET A 1 -5.85 -13.01 -4.25
C MET A 1 -4.43 -13.24 -3.78
N ARG A 2 -3.55 -12.25 -3.92
CA ARG A 2 -2.15 -12.38 -3.50
C ARG A 2 -2.08 -12.53 -1.97
N ASN A 3 -1.14 -13.33 -1.47
CA ASN A 3 -0.95 -13.51 -0.04
C ASN A 3 -0.18 -12.30 0.56
N ARG A 4 -0.07 -12.21 1.89
CA ARG A 4 0.63 -11.09 2.56
C ARG A 4 2.08 -10.95 2.12
N LYS A 5 2.79 -12.07 2.00
CA LYS A 5 4.18 -12.11 1.54
C LYS A 5 4.35 -11.48 0.15
N ASP A 6 3.48 -11.83 -0.80
CA ASP A 6 3.51 -11.27 -2.16
C ASP A 6 3.34 -9.74 -2.17
N VAL A 7 2.52 -9.21 -1.25
CA VAL A 7 2.28 -7.76 -1.10
C VAL A 7 3.52 -7.08 -0.52
N ILE A 8 4.10 -7.64 0.54
CA ILE A 8 5.32 -7.12 1.17
C ILE A 8 6.49 -7.14 0.16
N ASP A 9 6.67 -8.25 -0.56
CA ASP A 9 7.72 -8.39 -1.57
C ASP A 9 7.55 -7.36 -2.69
N PHE A 10 6.32 -7.15 -3.18
CA PHE A 10 6.02 -6.13 -4.18
C PHE A 10 6.33 -4.72 -3.67
N LEU A 11 5.82 -4.33 -2.49
CA LEU A 11 6.04 -3.00 -1.92
C LEU A 11 7.53 -2.74 -1.70
N THR A 12 8.26 -3.73 -1.18
CA THR A 12 9.72 -3.66 -0.99
C THR A 12 10.46 -3.46 -2.31
N SER A 13 10.10 -4.20 -3.36
CA SER A 13 10.72 -4.03 -4.69
C SER A 13 10.50 -2.64 -5.30
N HIS A 14 9.50 -1.90 -4.83
CA HIS A 14 9.21 -0.51 -5.22
C HIS A 14 9.73 0.51 -4.21
N SER A 15 10.59 0.09 -3.27
CA SER A 15 11.20 0.94 -2.23
C SER A 15 10.18 1.57 -1.28
N ALA A 16 9.02 0.94 -1.07
CA ALA A 16 8.06 1.41 -0.09
C ALA A 16 8.61 1.28 1.34
N VAL A 17 8.44 2.33 2.13
CA VAL A 17 8.70 2.35 3.56
C VAL A 17 7.43 1.93 4.30
N MET A 18 7.48 0.75 4.92
CA MET A 18 6.35 0.13 5.59
C MET A 18 6.43 0.30 7.11
N ILE A 19 5.30 0.61 7.73
CA ILE A 19 5.15 0.81 9.18
C ILE A 19 4.08 -0.12 9.75
N PRO A 20 4.23 -0.60 11.00
CA PRO A 20 3.22 -1.42 11.62
C PRO A 20 2.04 -0.56 12.06
N LEU A 21 0.83 -1.08 11.85
CA LEU A 21 -0.39 -0.45 12.35
C LEU A 21 -0.91 -1.19 13.59
N GLN A 22 -1.57 -0.47 14.47
CA GLN A 22 -2.46 -1.00 15.48
C GLN A 22 -3.90 -0.70 15.04
N GLY A 23 -4.56 -1.71 14.45
CA GLY A 23 -5.85 -1.53 13.80
C GLY A 23 -5.73 -0.65 12.55
N LYS A 24 -6.24 0.58 12.60
CA LYS A 24 -6.17 1.57 11.50
C LYS A 24 -5.26 2.76 11.80
N LYS A 25 -4.44 2.69 12.86
CA LYS A 25 -3.55 3.76 13.27
C LYS A 25 -2.10 3.29 13.22
N PRO A 26 -1.13 4.15 12.87
CA PRO A 26 0.29 3.87 13.08
C PRO A 26 0.56 3.50 14.53
N ARG A 27 1.43 2.52 14.75
CA ARG A 27 1.83 2.12 16.11
C ARG A 27 2.71 3.16 16.81
N PHE A 28 3.46 3.95 16.04
CA PHE A 28 4.39 4.97 16.52
C PHE A 28 3.90 6.36 16.09
N ASP A 29 4.02 7.35 16.98
CA ASP A 29 3.55 8.72 16.71
C ASP A 29 4.45 9.46 15.70
N ASP A 30 5.74 9.14 15.66
CA ASP A 30 6.73 9.72 14.74
C ASP A 30 6.81 9.01 13.37
N TRP A 31 5.81 8.16 13.07
CA TRP A 31 5.72 7.40 11.84
C TRP A 31 5.99 8.17 10.53
N PRO A 32 5.65 9.49 10.38
CA PRO A 32 5.93 10.19 9.13
C PRO A 32 7.42 10.35 8.83
N ASN A 33 8.29 10.23 9.84
CA ASN A 33 9.74 10.40 9.70
C ASN A 33 10.51 9.10 9.43
N PHE A 34 9.80 7.98 9.28
CA PHE A 34 10.44 6.72 8.92
C PHE A 34 11.00 6.82 7.51
N ILE A 35 12.29 6.55 7.37
CA ILE A 35 13.00 6.49 6.07
C ILE A 35 13.33 5.05 5.66
N GLU A 36 13.11 4.08 6.55
CA GLU A 36 13.30 2.65 6.34
C GLU A 36 12.10 1.88 6.90
N SER A 37 11.79 0.73 6.32
CA SER A 37 10.69 -0.11 6.78
C SER A 37 10.97 -0.67 8.17
N HIS A 38 9.97 -0.64 9.05
CA HIS A 38 10.08 -1.27 10.36
C HIS A 38 10.00 -2.80 10.24
N PRO A 39 10.81 -3.59 10.98
CA PRO A 39 10.81 -5.05 10.91
C PRO A 39 9.43 -5.70 11.08
N ASP A 40 8.65 -5.25 12.06
CA ASP A 40 7.28 -5.76 12.29
C ASP A 40 6.33 -5.57 11.10
N ALA A 41 6.59 -4.57 10.25
CA ALA A 41 5.79 -4.35 9.04
C ALA A 41 6.21 -5.29 7.89
N LEU A 42 7.43 -5.83 7.95
CA LEU A 42 7.98 -6.79 7.01
C LEU A 42 7.67 -8.25 7.37
N ASP A 43 7.15 -8.48 8.58
CA ASP A 43 6.74 -9.82 9.02
C ASP A 43 5.50 -10.30 8.24
N SER A 44 5.71 -11.31 7.38
CA SER A 44 4.66 -11.93 6.58
C SER A 44 3.74 -12.85 7.38
N GLU A 45 4.12 -13.23 8.60
CA GLU A 45 3.29 -14.05 9.50
C GLU A 45 2.46 -13.18 10.46
N SER A 46 2.74 -11.88 10.52
CA SER A 46 1.98 -10.93 11.33
C SER A 46 0.53 -10.78 10.83
N ILE A 47 -0.39 -10.70 11.79
CA ILE A 47 -1.82 -10.45 11.55
C ILE A 47 -2.17 -8.96 11.55
N ASP A 48 -1.24 -8.09 11.93
CA ASP A 48 -1.46 -6.65 12.00
C ASP A 48 -1.45 -6.02 10.61
N ASN A 49 -2.23 -4.96 10.42
CA ASN A 49 -2.20 -4.20 9.18
C ASN A 49 -0.84 -3.50 9.00
N ILE A 50 -0.50 -3.23 7.74
CA ILE A 50 0.69 -2.48 7.35
C ILE A 50 0.24 -1.12 6.80
N GLY A 51 0.96 -0.06 7.15
CA GLY A 51 0.89 1.25 6.50
C GLY A 51 2.10 1.46 5.61
N VAL A 52 1.97 2.35 4.62
CA VAL A 52 3.08 2.80 3.78
C VAL A 52 3.27 4.30 3.99
N VAL A 53 4.49 4.74 4.26
CA VAL A 53 4.84 6.16 4.31
C VAL A 53 5.00 6.65 2.88
N LEU A 54 4.11 7.50 2.41
CA LEU A 54 4.11 7.99 1.03
C LEU A 54 5.18 9.08 0.81
N GLY A 55 5.36 9.49 -0.45
CA GLY A 55 6.26 10.59 -0.82
C GLY A 55 7.74 10.19 -0.77
N ASP A 56 8.60 11.12 -0.35
CA ASP A 56 10.06 11.01 -0.48
C ASP A 56 10.64 9.77 0.23
N ALA A 57 10.11 9.42 1.40
CA ALA A 57 10.50 8.20 2.13
C ALA A 57 10.36 6.95 1.26
N SER A 58 9.32 6.88 0.43
CA SER A 58 9.05 5.80 -0.52
C SER A 58 9.37 6.16 -1.97
N LYS A 59 10.41 6.97 -2.21
CA LYS A 59 10.84 7.36 -3.57
C LYS A 59 9.72 7.95 -4.45
N GLY A 60 8.82 8.73 -3.85
CA GLY A 60 7.73 9.40 -4.55
C GLY A 60 6.48 8.54 -4.78
N ILE A 61 6.33 7.40 -4.09
CA ILE A 61 5.08 6.64 -4.12
C ILE A 61 3.92 7.53 -3.65
N VAL A 62 2.82 7.48 -4.39
CA VAL A 62 1.57 8.19 -4.12
C VAL A 62 0.41 7.19 -4.07
N ASP A 63 -0.57 7.49 -3.22
CA ASP A 63 -1.80 6.73 -3.10
C ASP A 63 -2.98 7.58 -3.62
N VAL A 64 -3.93 6.95 -4.31
CA VAL A 64 -5.06 7.63 -4.94
C VAL A 64 -6.36 6.92 -4.58
N ASP A 65 -7.15 7.56 -3.71
CA ASP A 65 -8.47 7.07 -3.32
C ASP A 65 -9.53 7.35 -4.39
N ILE A 66 -10.17 6.29 -4.90
CA ILE A 66 -11.28 6.38 -5.86
C ILE A 66 -12.59 5.95 -5.18
N ASP A 67 -13.25 6.89 -4.51
CA ASP A 67 -14.45 6.59 -3.71
C ASP A 67 -15.75 6.47 -4.53
N ARG A 68 -15.73 6.89 -5.80
CA ARG A 68 -16.94 6.95 -6.64
C ARG A 68 -16.89 5.91 -7.76
N PRO A 69 -17.93 5.07 -7.91
CA PRO A 69 -18.01 4.12 -9.01
C PRO A 69 -17.90 4.76 -10.40
N SER A 70 -18.37 6.02 -10.55
CA SER A 70 -18.27 6.77 -11.80
C SER A 70 -16.86 7.26 -12.13
N ALA A 71 -15.95 7.29 -11.14
CA ALA A 71 -14.55 7.69 -11.33
C ALA A 71 -13.64 6.51 -11.69
N LEU A 72 -14.06 5.26 -11.41
CA LEU A 72 -13.29 4.06 -11.77
C LEU A 72 -12.90 3.99 -13.26
N PRO A 73 -13.80 4.26 -14.23
CA PRO A 73 -13.42 4.26 -15.64
C PRO A 73 -12.39 5.34 -16.00
N LEU A 74 -12.28 6.41 -15.20
CA LEU A 74 -11.32 7.49 -15.43
C LEU A 74 -9.90 7.10 -15.01
N ALA A 75 -9.76 6.13 -14.10
CA ALA A 75 -8.45 5.69 -13.60
C ALA A 75 -7.50 5.24 -14.73
N GLU A 76 -8.02 4.57 -15.76
CA GLU A 76 -7.23 4.11 -16.91
C GLU A 76 -6.65 5.27 -17.74
N PHE A 77 -7.27 6.46 -17.69
CA PHE A 77 -6.83 7.64 -18.43
C PHE A 77 -5.86 8.52 -17.62
N PHE A 78 -5.97 8.52 -16.29
CA PHE A 78 -5.19 9.42 -15.42
C PHE A 78 -4.07 8.74 -14.65
N LEU A 79 -4.21 7.45 -14.32
CA LEU A 79 -3.25 6.72 -13.50
C LEU A 79 -2.37 5.83 -14.37
N PRO A 80 -1.06 5.72 -14.05
CA PRO A 80 -0.20 4.77 -14.73
C PRO A 80 -0.67 3.34 -14.46
N LYS A 81 -0.48 2.46 -15.44
CA LYS A 81 -0.67 1.02 -15.21
C LYS A 81 0.34 0.55 -14.16
N THR A 82 -0.15 -0.14 -13.13
CA THR A 82 0.70 -0.70 -12.07
C THR A 82 0.76 -2.23 -12.17
N GLY A 83 1.88 -2.82 -11.77
CA GLY A 83 2.08 -4.28 -11.77
C GLY A 83 1.38 -5.02 -10.61
N MET A 84 0.63 -4.30 -9.77
CA MET A 84 -0.01 -4.88 -8.58
C MET A 84 -1.48 -4.52 -8.50
N ILE A 85 -2.30 -5.57 -8.51
CA ILE A 85 -3.74 -5.52 -8.22
C ILE A 85 -3.96 -6.39 -6.98
N PHE A 86 -4.46 -5.80 -5.91
CA PHE A 86 -4.70 -6.45 -4.62
C PHE A 86 -5.96 -5.86 -3.97
N GLY A 87 -6.48 -6.49 -2.92
CA GLY A 87 -7.73 -6.09 -2.28
C GLY A 87 -8.79 -7.19 -2.25
N ARG A 88 -9.98 -6.86 -1.72
CA ARG A 88 -11.08 -7.82 -1.49
C ARG A 88 -11.75 -8.25 -2.79
N LYS A 89 -12.17 -9.52 -2.88
CA LYS A 89 -12.92 -10.03 -4.05
C LYS A 89 -14.23 -9.26 -4.32
N SER A 90 -14.82 -8.67 -3.28
CA SER A 90 -16.07 -7.91 -3.35
C SER A 90 -15.89 -6.49 -3.87
N GLU A 91 -14.67 -5.97 -3.94
CA GLU A 91 -14.38 -4.63 -4.45
C GLU A 91 -14.07 -4.70 -5.94
N LYS A 92 -14.60 -3.74 -6.72
CA LYS A 92 -14.33 -3.66 -8.16
C LYS A 92 -12.84 -3.43 -8.37
N GLN A 93 -12.16 -4.40 -8.97
CA GLN A 93 -10.74 -4.30 -9.30
C GLN A 93 -10.57 -3.39 -10.53
N SER A 94 -9.62 -2.46 -10.49
CA SER A 94 -9.07 -1.76 -11.66
C SER A 94 -7.57 -1.63 -11.42
N PRO A 95 -6.71 -2.09 -12.35
CA PRO A 95 -6.51 -1.54 -13.70
C PRO A 95 -6.63 -2.59 -14.83
N ARG A 96 -7.12 -2.19 -16.01
CA ARG A 96 -6.97 -2.94 -17.27
C ARG A 96 -5.92 -2.27 -18.17
#